data_AF-A0A7J4JUY2-F1
#
_entry.id   AF-A0A7J4JUY2-F1
#
_cell.length_a   1.000
_cell.length_b   1.000
_cell.length_c   1.000
_cell.angle_alpha   90.00
_cell.angle_beta   90.00
_cell.angle_gamma   90.00
#
_symmetry.space_group_name_H-M   'P 1'
#
loop_
_entity.id
_entity.type
_entity.pdbx_description
1 polymer ?
#
loop_
_entity_poly.entity_id
_entity_poly.type
_entity_poly.pdbx_seq_one_letter_code
_entity_poly.pdbx_strand_id
1 'polypeptide(L)'
;MKIAFITDSEQELYFFPGLIEALGAEIKDLEARELFVPSALDIPAKCLDALDCELIFVQHFFEKEDLKVQTLMAKLVDFELSNKVKVVKAIESFDLEELLTEEDFENAKAELAQEWSQVILGVLFNQEAFKPSPSEESEDGEESEAEESGEDEGEEEPESEE
;
A
#
# COMPACT_ATOMS: atom_id res chain seq x y z
N MET A 1 -14.70 16.17 1.57
CA MET A 1 -13.37 15.52 1.43
C MET A 1 -13.02 15.52 -0.04
N LYS A 2 -11.80 15.89 -0.41
CA LYS A 2 -11.42 16.03 -1.82
C LYS A 2 -10.42 14.98 -2.26
N ILE A 3 -10.75 14.29 -3.35
CA ILE A 3 -9.90 13.26 -3.95
C ILE A 3 -9.64 13.62 -5.41
N ALA A 4 -8.38 13.62 -5.81
CA ALA A 4 -8.02 13.69 -7.22
C ALA A 4 -7.89 12.29 -7.80
N PHE A 5 -8.46 12.06 -8.98
CA PHE A 5 -8.34 10.83 -9.75
C PHE A 5 -7.60 11.15 -11.02
N ILE A 6 -6.43 10.53 -11.23
CA ILE A 6 -5.52 10.85 -12.32
C ILE A 6 -5.25 9.61 -13.16
N THR A 7 -5.42 9.73 -14.46
CA THR A 7 -5.08 8.68 -15.41
C THR A 7 -4.59 9.26 -16.72
N ASP A 8 -3.98 8.43 -17.55
CA ASP A 8 -3.56 8.79 -18.90
C ASP A 8 -4.62 8.41 -19.96
N SER A 9 -4.53 9.04 -21.13
CA SER A 9 -5.46 8.79 -22.23
C SER A 9 -5.24 7.47 -22.97
N GLU A 10 -4.19 6.71 -22.65
CA GLU A 10 -3.89 5.42 -23.29
C GLU A 10 -4.64 4.26 -22.59
N GLN A 11 -5.37 4.54 -21.50
CA GLN A 11 -6.12 3.54 -20.75
C GLN A 11 -7.40 3.10 -21.47
N GLU A 12 -7.50 1.80 -21.74
CA GLU A 12 -8.71 1.20 -22.33
C GLU A 12 -9.84 1.03 -21.30
N LEU A 13 -9.50 0.74 -20.04
CA LEU A 13 -10.44 0.58 -18.95
C LEU A 13 -10.56 1.86 -18.13
N TYR A 14 -11.62 2.62 -18.36
CA TYR A 14 -11.95 3.79 -17.57
C TYR A 14 -13.06 3.48 -16.55
N PHE A 15 -12.72 3.47 -15.26
CA PHE A 15 -13.66 3.08 -14.17
C PHE A 15 -13.86 4.15 -13.07
N PHE A 16 -13.32 5.36 -13.23
CA PHE A 16 -13.52 6.44 -12.26
C PHE A 16 -14.98 6.73 -11.91
N PRO A 17 -15.96 6.72 -12.85
CA PRO A 17 -17.35 7.00 -12.51
C PRO A 17 -17.91 6.02 -11.47
N GLY A 18 -17.67 4.72 -11.67
CA GLY A 18 -18.09 3.69 -10.71
C GLY A 18 -17.35 3.79 -9.38
N LEU A 19 -16.05 4.10 -9.42
CA LEU A 19 -15.25 4.29 -8.21
C LEU A 19 -15.73 5.50 -7.38
N ILE A 20 -16.02 6.63 -8.04
CA ILE A 20 -16.54 7.84 -7.40
C ILE A 20 -17.92 7.59 -6.82
N GLU A 21 -18.78 6.84 -7.52
CA GLU A 21 -20.10 6.43 -7.00
C GLU A 21 -19.96 5.57 -5.73
N ALA A 22 -19.12 4.53 -5.77
CA ALA A 22 -18.87 3.65 -4.63
C ALA A 22 -18.30 4.42 -3.43
N LEU A 23 -17.35 5.33 -3.65
CA LEU A 23 -16.79 6.18 -2.59
C LEU A 23 -17.82 7.19 -2.06
N GLY A 24 -18.65 7.77 -2.93
CA GLY A 24 -19.68 8.74 -2.56
C GLY A 24 -20.80 8.14 -1.70
N ALA A 25 -21.01 6.82 -1.77
CA ALA A 25 -21.93 6.11 -0.88
C ALA A 25 -21.45 6.10 0.58
N GLU A 26 -20.13 6.11 0.80
CA GLU A 26 -19.51 6.00 2.12
C GLU A 26 -18.98 7.33 2.65
N ILE A 27 -18.52 8.22 1.76
CA ILE A 27 -17.91 9.51 2.09
C ILE A 27 -18.92 10.63 1.83
N LYS A 28 -19.47 11.19 2.91
CA LYS A 28 -20.31 12.40 2.82
C LYS A 28 -19.52 13.57 2.28
N ASP A 29 -20.14 14.33 1.37
CA ASP A 29 -19.57 15.53 0.75
C ASP A 29 -18.21 15.25 0.06
N LEU A 30 -18.14 14.15 -0.68
CA LEU A 30 -17.00 13.82 -1.55
C LEU A 30 -16.92 14.82 -2.71
N GLU A 31 -15.79 15.50 -2.83
CA GLU A 31 -15.41 16.31 -3.98
C GLU A 31 -14.40 15.52 -4.84
N ALA A 32 -14.87 14.96 -5.95
CA ALA A 32 -14.00 14.27 -6.90
C ALA A 32 -13.46 15.24 -7.95
N ARG A 33 -12.14 15.21 -8.19
CA ARG A 33 -11.49 15.95 -9.28
C ARG A 33 -10.80 14.96 -10.21
N GLU A 34 -11.36 14.76 -11.39
CA GLU A 34 -10.74 13.96 -12.43
C GLU A 34 -9.72 14.79 -13.22
N LEU A 35 -8.53 14.24 -13.43
CA LEU A 35 -7.44 14.85 -14.18
C LEU A 35 -6.89 13.84 -15.19
N PHE A 36 -6.70 14.30 -16.43
CA PHE A 36 -6.22 13.45 -17.52
C PHE A 36 -4.89 13.98 -18.04
N VAL A 37 -4.02 13.06 -18.45
CA VAL A 37 -2.76 13.36 -19.13
C VAL A 37 -2.62 12.58 -20.43
N PRO A 38 -1.80 13.03 -21.38
CA PRO A 38 -1.58 12.28 -22.63
C PRO A 38 -0.87 10.95 -22.42
N SER A 39 0.10 10.89 -21.51
CA SER A 39 0.91 9.69 -21.25
C SER A 39 1.10 9.42 -19.77
N ALA A 40 1.26 8.16 -19.41
CA ALA A 40 1.51 7.71 -18.04
C ALA A 40 2.71 8.43 -17.38
N LEU A 41 3.75 8.77 -18.16
CA LEU A 41 4.92 9.48 -17.65
C LEU A 41 4.65 10.94 -17.25
N ASP A 42 3.54 11.52 -17.70
CA ASP A 42 3.11 12.88 -17.35
C ASP A 42 2.32 12.92 -16.02
N ILE A 43 1.86 11.77 -15.52
CA ILE A 43 1.05 11.66 -14.30
C ILE A 43 1.76 12.34 -13.10
N PRO A 44 3.05 12.08 -12.80
CA PRO A 44 3.71 12.70 -11.63
C PRO A 44 3.71 14.23 -11.69
N ALA A 45 3.85 14.81 -12.88
CA ALA A 45 3.76 16.26 -13.04
C ALA A 45 2.32 16.75 -12.79
N LYS A 46 1.32 16.00 -13.26
CA LYS A 46 -0.10 16.35 -13.07
C LYS A 46 -0.55 16.27 -11.61
N CYS A 47 0.07 15.41 -10.80
CA CYS A 47 -0.19 15.35 -9.37
C CYS A 47 0.08 16.69 -8.65
N LEU A 48 0.93 17.58 -9.19
CA LEU A 48 1.16 18.92 -8.63
C LEU A 48 -0.10 19.80 -8.64
N ASP A 49 -1.02 19.57 -9.58
CA ASP A 49 -2.30 20.29 -9.67
C ASP A 49 -3.32 19.81 -8.61
N ALA A 50 -2.97 18.79 -7.83
CA ALA A 50 -3.84 18.11 -6.86
C ALA A 50 -3.30 18.14 -5.42
N LEU A 51 -2.32 19.01 -5.13
CA LEU A 51 -1.75 19.16 -3.78
C LEU A 51 -2.75 19.69 -2.74
N ASP A 52 -3.86 20.28 -3.19
CA ASP A 52 -4.97 20.71 -2.33
C ASP A 52 -5.94 19.58 -1.96
N CYS A 53 -5.76 18.37 -2.50
CA CYS A 53 -6.58 17.20 -2.19
C CYS A 53 -6.01 16.40 -1.01
N GLU A 54 -6.87 15.74 -0.25
CA GLU A 54 -6.47 14.85 0.86
C GLU A 54 -5.86 13.52 0.37
N LEU A 55 -6.22 13.10 -0.85
CA LEU A 55 -5.71 11.89 -1.49
C LEU A 55 -5.64 12.07 -3.01
N ILE A 56 -4.61 11.49 -3.61
CA ILE A 56 -4.48 11.36 -5.06
C ILE A 56 -4.56 9.87 -5.40
N PHE A 57 -5.50 9.50 -6.25
CA PHE A 57 -5.62 8.18 -6.86
C PHE A 57 -5.03 8.23 -8.26
N VAL A 58 -4.12 7.33 -8.58
CA VAL A 58 -3.50 7.20 -9.89
C VAL A 58 -3.88 5.85 -10.48
N GLN A 59 -4.41 5.84 -11.71
CA GLN A 59 -4.69 4.64 -12.48
C GLN A 59 -3.80 4.55 -13.71
N HIS A 60 -3.13 3.41 -13.88
CA HIS A 60 -2.41 3.04 -15.10
C HIS A 60 -2.28 1.52 -15.24
N PHE A 61 -2.89 0.94 -16.26
CA PHE A 61 -2.78 -0.47 -16.62
C PHE A 61 -1.69 -0.70 -17.66
N PHE A 62 -1.02 -1.84 -17.57
CA PHE A 62 -0.01 -2.28 -18.53
C PHE A 62 -0.10 -3.79 -18.77
N GLU A 63 0.20 -4.28 -19.97
CA GLU A 63 0.24 -5.74 -20.21
C GLU A 63 1.52 -6.36 -19.61
N LYS A 64 2.63 -5.65 -19.74
CA LYS A 64 3.94 -6.09 -19.28
C LYS A 64 4.71 -4.94 -18.65
N GLU A 65 5.25 -5.18 -17.47
CA GLU A 65 6.06 -4.19 -16.77
C GLU A 65 7.31 -3.86 -17.60
N ASP A 66 7.47 -2.58 -17.91
CA ASP A 66 8.62 -2.04 -18.62
C ASP A 66 9.31 -0.93 -17.82
N LEU A 67 10.37 -0.35 -18.39
CA LEU A 67 11.12 0.73 -17.74
C LEU A 67 10.25 1.98 -17.50
N LYS A 68 9.24 2.24 -18.33
CA LYS A 68 8.35 3.41 -18.15
C LYS A 68 7.45 3.20 -16.93
N VAL A 69 6.88 2.01 -16.77
CA VAL A 69 6.06 1.66 -15.60
C VAL A 69 6.89 1.76 -14.32
N GLN A 70 8.11 1.21 -14.32
CA GLN A 70 9.04 1.33 -13.18
C GLN A 70 9.38 2.79 -12.87
N THR A 71 9.62 3.59 -13.90
CA THR A 71 9.91 5.01 -13.74
C THR A 71 8.72 5.76 -13.16
N LEU A 72 7.50 5.48 -13.64
CA LEU A 72 6.27 6.06 -13.11
C LEU A 72 6.11 5.74 -11.62
N MET A 73 6.21 4.46 -11.23
CA MET A 73 6.09 4.04 -9.84
C MET A 73 7.12 4.75 -8.94
N ALA A 74 8.39 4.75 -9.35
CA ALA A 74 9.47 5.42 -8.60
C ALA A 74 9.20 6.92 -8.46
N LYS A 75 8.74 7.58 -9.53
CA LYS A 75 8.45 9.03 -9.50
C LYS A 75 7.25 9.38 -8.64
N LEU A 76 6.25 8.51 -8.55
CA LEU A 76 5.12 8.72 -7.65
C LEU A 76 5.50 8.52 -6.18
N VAL A 77 6.45 7.62 -5.88
CA VAL A 77 7.05 7.52 -4.53
C VAL A 77 7.84 8.79 -4.20
N ASP A 78 8.73 9.24 -5.10
CA ASP A 78 9.48 10.50 -4.92
C ASP A 78 8.52 11.68 -4.67
N PHE A 79 7.42 11.74 -5.43
CA PHE A 79 6.40 12.78 -5.33
C PHE A 79 5.70 12.75 -3.96
N GLU A 80 5.24 11.57 -3.52
CA GLU A 80 4.55 11.38 -2.25
C GLU A 80 5.43 11.82 -1.07
N LEU A 81 6.71 11.41 -1.06
CA LEU A 81 7.68 11.79 -0.03
C LEU A 81 7.97 13.30 -0.02
N SER A 82 8.05 13.92 -1.20
CA SER A 82 8.40 15.34 -1.34
C SER A 82 7.24 16.26 -0.94
N ASN A 83 6.01 15.87 -1.26
CA ASN A 83 4.85 16.74 -1.13
C ASN A 83 3.98 16.42 0.10
N LYS A 84 4.23 15.30 0.79
CA LYS A 84 3.48 14.85 1.97
C LYS A 84 1.97 14.69 1.71
N VAL A 85 1.62 14.33 0.48
CA VAL A 85 0.26 13.97 0.07
C VAL A 85 0.22 12.48 -0.23
N LYS A 86 -0.83 11.80 0.21
CA LYS A 86 -0.99 10.36 -0.01
C LYS A 86 -1.31 10.07 -1.47
N VAL A 87 -0.61 9.09 -2.03
CA VAL A 87 -0.85 8.64 -3.41
C VAL A 87 -1.20 7.15 -3.41
N VAL A 88 -2.45 6.83 -3.74
CA VAL A 88 -2.89 5.45 -4.01
C VAL A 88 -2.62 5.14 -5.48
N LYS A 89 -1.87 4.07 -5.73
CA LYS A 89 -1.30 3.74 -7.05
C LYS A 89 -1.96 2.46 -7.57
N ALA A 90 -3.02 2.60 -8.35
CA ALA A 90 -3.59 1.53 -9.18
C ALA A 90 -2.77 1.38 -10.46
N ILE A 91 -1.53 0.92 -10.29
CA ILE A 91 -0.57 0.70 -11.37
C ILE A 91 -0.33 -0.81 -11.44
N GLU A 92 -1.12 -1.49 -12.28
CA GLU A 92 -1.22 -2.95 -12.25
C GLU A 92 -1.22 -3.56 -13.65
N SER A 93 -0.79 -4.82 -13.73
CA SER A 93 -0.86 -5.53 -14.99
C SER A 93 -2.29 -5.92 -15.28
N PHE A 94 -2.79 -5.62 -16.48
CA PHE A 94 -4.15 -5.97 -16.87
C PHE A 94 -4.13 -6.64 -18.24
N ASP A 95 -4.67 -7.86 -18.32
CA ASP A 95 -4.78 -8.59 -19.57
C ASP A 95 -6.12 -8.29 -20.23
N LEU A 96 -6.08 -7.43 -21.25
CA LEU A 96 -7.26 -7.04 -22.01
C LEU A 96 -7.75 -8.15 -22.95
N GLU A 97 -6.91 -9.15 -23.26
CA GLU A 97 -7.30 -10.26 -24.13
C GLU A 97 -8.38 -11.16 -23.49
N GLU A 98 -8.53 -11.10 -22.16
CA GLU A 98 -9.57 -11.83 -21.43
C GLU A 98 -10.95 -11.15 -21.53
N LEU A 99 -11.02 -9.87 -21.91
CA LEU A 99 -12.26 -9.10 -22.02
C LEU A 99 -12.80 -9.14 -23.45
N LEU A 100 -13.60 -10.17 -23.76
CA LEU A 100 -14.06 -10.44 -25.13
C LEU A 100 -15.40 -9.77 -25.47
N THR A 101 -16.17 -9.37 -24.46
CA THR A 101 -17.51 -8.79 -24.64
C THR A 101 -17.67 -7.48 -23.88
N GLU A 102 -18.61 -6.63 -24.32
CA GLU A 102 -18.96 -5.40 -23.62
C GLU A 102 -19.40 -5.66 -22.16
N GLU A 103 -20.07 -6.79 -21.91
CA GLU A 103 -20.44 -7.23 -20.57
C GLU A 103 -19.21 -7.52 -19.70
N ASP A 104 -18.17 -8.15 -20.26
CA ASP A 104 -16.91 -8.40 -19.54
C ASP A 104 -16.22 -7.08 -19.16
N PHE A 105 -16.21 -6.10 -20.08
CA PHE A 105 -15.66 -4.77 -19.80
C PHE A 105 -16.40 -4.04 -18.68
N GLU A 106 -17.73 -4.07 -18.70
CA GLU A 106 -18.53 -3.40 -17.65
C GLU A 106 -18.40 -4.12 -16.29
N ASN A 107 -18.34 -5.45 -16.30
CA ASN A 107 -18.09 -6.24 -15.09
C ASN A 107 -16.70 -5.93 -14.50
N ALA A 108 -15.66 -5.90 -15.34
CA ALA A 108 -14.31 -5.56 -14.91
C ALA A 108 -14.24 -4.15 -14.30
N LYS A 109 -14.89 -3.14 -14.92
CA LYS A 109 -14.96 -1.78 -14.36
C LYS A 109 -15.65 -1.76 -13.00
N ALA A 110 -16.74 -2.51 -12.83
CA ALA A 110 -17.48 -2.57 -11.58
C ALA A 110 -16.65 -3.24 -10.46
N GLU A 111 -15.95 -4.33 -10.79
CA GLU A 111 -15.05 -5.03 -9.86
C GLU A 111 -13.89 -4.13 -9.43
N LEU A 112 -13.20 -3.49 -10.39
CA LEU A 112 -12.11 -2.54 -10.12
C LEU A 112 -12.59 -1.35 -9.28
N ALA A 113 -13.74 -0.77 -9.61
CA ALA A 113 -14.34 0.31 -8.84
C ALA A 113 -14.59 -0.10 -7.39
N GLN A 114 -15.12 -1.31 -7.18
CA GLN A 114 -15.39 -1.79 -5.84
C GLN A 114 -14.10 -2.10 -5.07
N GLU A 115 -13.15 -2.80 -5.68
CA GLU A 115 -11.86 -3.12 -5.07
C GLU A 115 -11.13 -1.85 -4.63
N TRP A 116 -10.92 -0.92 -5.56
CA TRP A 116 -10.17 0.30 -5.28
C TRP A 116 -10.92 1.24 -4.33
N SER A 117 -12.26 1.18 -4.28
CA SER A 117 -13.03 1.92 -3.25
C SER A 117 -12.65 1.45 -1.84
N GLN A 118 -12.57 0.13 -1.63
CA GLN A 118 -12.23 -0.44 -0.32
C GLN A 118 -10.80 -0.10 0.08
N VAL A 119 -9.86 -0.14 -0.86
CA VAL A 119 -8.46 0.28 -0.63
C VAL A 119 -8.40 1.74 -0.20
N ILE A 120 -9.06 2.65 -0.93
CA ILE A 120 -9.08 4.08 -0.62
C ILE A 120 -9.70 4.34 0.75
N LEU A 121 -10.85 3.71 1.06
CA LEU A 121 -11.50 3.82 2.36
C LEU A 121 -10.59 3.32 3.49
N GLY A 122 -9.90 2.21 3.28
CA GLY A 122 -8.91 1.67 4.22
C GLY A 122 -7.77 2.66 4.50
N VAL A 123 -7.21 3.27 3.46
CA VAL A 123 -6.12 4.27 3.57
C VAL A 123 -6.60 5.55 4.28
N LEU A 124 -7.84 5.98 4.05
CA LEU A 124 -8.40 7.19 4.64
C LEU A 124 -8.78 6.99 6.10
N PHE A 125 -9.49 5.91 6.42
CA PHE A 125 -10.18 5.75 7.71
C PHE A 125 -9.62 4.65 8.62
N ASN A 126 -8.85 3.70 8.09
CA ASN A 126 -8.45 2.48 8.85
C ASN A 126 -6.94 2.38 9.10
N GLN A 127 -6.27 3.51 9.34
CA GLN A 127 -4.82 3.56 9.58
C GLN A 127 -4.38 2.88 10.89
N GLU A 128 -5.29 2.62 11.82
CA GLU A 128 -4.99 1.94 13.09
C GLU A 128 -4.91 0.41 12.98
N ALA A 129 -5.28 -0.17 11.83
CA ALA A 129 -5.18 -1.61 11.59
C ALA A 129 -3.73 -2.10 11.47
N PHE A 130 -2.79 -1.21 11.11
CA PHE A 130 -1.35 -1.52 11.14
C PHE A 130 -0.78 -1.13 12.50
N LYS A 131 -0.85 -2.06 13.46
CA LYS A 131 0.04 -2.04 14.63
C LYS A 131 1.22 -2.95 14.30
N PRO A 132 2.46 -2.46 14.24
CA PRO A 132 3.59 -3.38 14.22
C PRO A 132 3.48 -4.20 15.51
N SER A 133 3.16 -5.49 15.37
CA SER A 133 3.32 -6.41 16.49
C SER A 133 4.77 -6.30 16.91
N PRO A 134 5.09 -6.01 18.19
CA PRO A 134 6.46 -6.15 18.64
C PRO A 134 6.88 -7.57 18.26
N SER A 135 7.94 -7.67 17.48
CA SER A 135 8.59 -8.94 17.19
C SER A 135 8.76 -9.63 18.54
N GLU A 136 8.15 -10.78 18.74
CA GLU A 136 8.53 -11.65 19.84
C GLU A 136 10.03 -11.86 19.65
N GLU A 137 10.83 -11.28 20.56
CA GLU A 137 12.20 -11.71 20.73
C GLU A 137 12.09 -13.22 20.94
N SER A 138 12.47 -13.97 19.92
CA SER A 138 12.74 -15.38 20.06
C SER A 138 13.81 -15.48 21.14
N GLU A 139 13.37 -15.84 22.35
CA GLU A 139 14.18 -16.40 23.41
C GLU A 139 14.80 -17.68 22.84
N ASP A 140 15.86 -17.52 22.04
CA ASP A 140 16.74 -18.62 21.69
C ASP A 140 17.51 -18.98 22.96
N GLY A 141 17.23 -20.21 23.41
CA GLY A 141 17.58 -20.72 24.71
C GLY A 141 19.06 -20.60 25.04
N GLU A 142 19.30 -20.15 26.26
CA GLU A 142 20.49 -20.47 27.02
C GLU A 142 20.59 -22.01 27.16
N GLU A 143 21.32 -22.65 26.24
CA GLU A 143 21.98 -23.92 26.55
C GLU A 143 23.37 -23.61 27.12
N SER A 144 23.44 -23.51 28.45
CA SER A 144 24.67 -23.75 29.19
C SER A 144 24.38 -24.73 30.33
N GLU A 145 24.22 -26.00 29.98
CA GLU A 145 24.40 -27.09 30.93
C GLU A 145 25.88 -27.47 30.97
N ALA A 146 26.59 -26.95 31.95
CA ALA A 146 27.81 -27.56 32.45
C ALA A 146 27.87 -27.26 33.94
N GLU A 147 27.29 -28.12 34.78
CA GLU A 147 27.86 -28.48 36.09
C GLU A 147 27.46 -29.91 36.42
N GLU A 148 28.44 -30.80 36.28
CA GLU A 148 28.43 -32.14 36.85
C GLU A 148 28.63 -32.03 38.37
N SER A 149 27.74 -32.69 39.09
CA SER A 149 27.67 -32.84 40.54
C SER A 149 29.01 -33.12 41.23
N GLY A 150 29.34 -32.29 42.23
CA GLY A 150 30.30 -32.59 43.28
C GLY A 150 29.60 -32.50 44.63
N GLU A 151 29.62 -33.61 45.36
CA GLU A 151 28.81 -33.90 46.55
C GLU A 151 29.10 -32.97 47.74
N ASP A 152 27.99 -32.66 48.42
CA ASP A 152 27.86 -32.11 49.77
C ASP A 152 28.30 -33.15 50.80
N GLU A 153 29.31 -32.86 51.62
CA GLU A 153 29.34 -33.26 53.03
C GLU A 153 30.16 -32.22 53.81
N GLY A 154 29.48 -31.44 54.65
CA GLY A 154 30.13 -30.69 55.72
C GLY A 154 30.62 -31.62 56.83
N GLU A 155 31.66 -31.20 57.54
CA GLU A 155 31.67 -31.09 59.00
C GLU A 155 33.05 -30.63 59.53
N GLU A 156 32.95 -29.66 60.44
CA GLU A 156 33.79 -29.39 61.61
C GLU A 156 35.20 -28.77 61.48
N GLU A 157 35.43 -27.89 62.46
CA GLU A 157 36.51 -26.93 62.72
C GLU A 157 37.86 -27.58 63.18
N PRO A 158 38.78 -26.89 63.88
CA PRO A 158 39.63 -25.74 63.53
C PRO A 158 41.15 -26.04 63.78
N GLU A 159 42.00 -25.02 63.55
CA GLU A 159 43.42 -24.89 63.96
C GLU A 159 44.41 -25.83 63.24
N SER A 160 45.63 -25.45 62.87
CA SER A 160 46.61 -24.55 63.47
C SER A 160 47.65 -24.08 62.44
N GLU A 161 48.27 -22.91 62.70
CA GLU A 161 49.54 -22.49 62.10
C GLU A 161 50.71 -23.38 62.59
N GLU A 162 51.70 -23.57 61.69
CA GLU A 162 53.09 -24.07 61.85
C GLU A 162 53.37 -25.45 62.50
#